data_AF-A0A852TJC3-F1
#
_entry.id   AF-A0A852TJC3-F1
#
_cell.length_a   1.000
_cell.length_b   1.000
_cell.length_c   1.000
_cell.angle_alpha   90.00
_cell.angle_beta   90.00
_cell.angle_gamma   90.00
#
_symmetry.space_group_name_H-M   'P 1'
#
loop_
_entity.id
_entity.type
_entity.pdbx_description
1 polymer ?
#
loop_
_entity_poly.entity_id
_entity_poly.type
_entity_poly.pdbx_seq_one_letter_code
_entity_poly.pdbx_strand_id
1 'polypeptide(L)'
;MSRKILLFVLLIVMLISGCGQSKSASVDKKPHQDKTDSSQTNTTRVFETVPNGFRVVIVGSGNPKTEVGHGAPSTLVQFKDKYFLVDSGANTTSTLLKLGLPAEKITNMLFTHQHVDHNGDFWNLFIDGWQGPTGRRSLNLSVLKSKSFMIQL
;
A
#
# COMPACT_ATOMS: atom_id res chain seq x y z
N MET A 1 -7.65 6.75 -51.05
CA MET A 1 -8.27 7.59 -49.99
C MET A 1 -7.21 8.48 -49.37
N SER A 2 -7.44 9.79 -49.29
CA SER A 2 -6.48 10.74 -48.71
C SER A 2 -6.28 10.44 -47.23
N ARG A 3 -5.02 10.37 -46.75
CA ARG A 3 -4.66 10.16 -45.34
C ARG A 3 -5.41 11.10 -44.37
N LYS A 4 -5.79 12.29 -44.86
CA LYS A 4 -6.60 13.26 -44.11
C LYS A 4 -8.01 12.76 -43.81
N ILE A 5 -8.63 12.03 -44.74
CA ILE A 5 -9.97 11.43 -44.56
C ILE A 5 -9.89 10.32 -43.51
N LEU A 6 -8.85 9.49 -43.56
CA LEU A 6 -8.64 8.41 -42.58
C LEU A 6 -8.45 8.96 -41.15
N LEU A 7 -7.67 10.02 -41.00
CA LEU A 7 -7.46 10.68 -39.70
C LEU A 7 -8.73 11.34 -39.16
N PHE A 8 -9.56 11.91 -40.05
CA PHE A 8 -10.82 12.53 -39.65
C PHE A 8 -11.85 11.50 -39.18
N VAL A 9 -11.93 10.34 -39.84
CA VAL A 9 -12.79 9.23 -39.40
C VAL A 9 -12.33 8.67 -38.06
N LEU A 10 -11.02 8.51 -37.84
CA LEU A 10 -10.47 7.99 -36.58
C LEU A 10 -10.78 8.92 -35.38
N LEU A 11 -10.74 10.24 -35.60
CA LEU A 11 -11.05 11.25 -34.58
C LEU A 11 -12.53 11.24 -34.20
N ILE A 12 -13.42 11.06 -35.19
CA ILE A 12 -14.86 10.97 -34.97
C ILE A 12 -15.20 9.72 -34.13
N VAL A 13 -14.61 8.56 -34.43
CA VAL A 13 -14.85 7.30 -33.69
C VAL A 13 -14.42 7.40 -32.21
N MET A 14 -13.34 8.13 -31.91
CA MET A 14 -12.88 8.38 -30.54
C MET A 14 -13.86 9.25 -29.74
N LEU A 15 -14.55 10.20 -30.38
CA LEU A 15 -15.50 11.11 -29.70
C LEU A 15 -16.83 10.43 -29.35
N ILE A 16 -17.25 9.41 -30.09
CA ILE A 16 -18.54 8.72 -29.86
C ILE A 16 -18.46 7.63 -28.78
N SER A 17 -17.25 7.23 -28.36
CA SER A 17 -17.06 6.15 -27.36
C SER A 17 -17.08 6.65 -25.91
N GLY A 18 -17.31 7.95 -25.68
CA GLY A 18 -17.31 8.59 -24.37
C GLY A 18 -18.71 8.90 -23.82
N CYS A 19 -19.58 7.90 -23.66
CA CYS A 19 -20.81 8.02 -22.86
C CYS A 19 -21.22 6.65 -22.31
N GLY A 20 -20.70 6.30 -21.13
CA GLY A 20 -21.14 5.15 -20.34
C GLY A 20 -22.21 5.55 -19.32
N GLN A 21 -23.44 5.09 -19.51
CA GLN A 21 -24.61 5.33 -18.66
C GLN A 21 -24.48 4.66 -17.29
N SER A 22 -24.77 5.40 -16.22
CA SER A 22 -25.12 4.84 -14.92
C SER A 22 -26.53 4.23 -14.99
N LYS A 23 -26.65 2.92 -14.73
CA LYS A 23 -27.95 2.28 -14.48
C LYS A 23 -28.14 2.13 -12.96
N SER A 24 -29.03 2.95 -12.43
CA SER A 24 -29.66 2.74 -11.13
C SER A 24 -30.74 1.66 -11.32
N ALA A 25 -30.66 0.56 -10.58
CA ALA A 25 -31.71 -0.44 -10.50
C ALA A 25 -32.16 -0.53 -9.04
N SER A 26 -33.39 -0.07 -8.80
CA SER A 26 -34.13 -0.27 -7.57
C SER A 26 -34.55 -1.73 -7.43
N VAL A 27 -34.30 -2.33 -6.27
CA VAL A 27 -35.02 -3.52 -5.81
C VAL A 27 -35.39 -3.32 -4.35
N ASP A 28 -36.70 -3.25 -4.13
CA ASP A 28 -37.37 -3.06 -2.86
C ASP A 28 -37.75 -4.44 -2.28
N LYS A 29 -37.32 -4.76 -1.04
CA LYS A 29 -37.97 -5.81 -0.22
C LYS A 29 -37.67 -5.65 1.28
N LYS A 30 -38.72 -5.24 2.01
CA LYS A 30 -39.11 -5.28 3.44
C LYS A 30 -38.18 -5.88 4.53
N PRO A 31 -38.34 -5.43 5.80
CA PRO A 31 -37.37 -5.60 6.88
C PRO A 31 -37.52 -6.92 7.62
N HIS A 32 -36.38 -7.50 7.99
CA HIS A 32 -36.30 -8.47 9.08
C HIS A 32 -35.46 -7.85 10.20
N GLN A 33 -36.12 -7.58 11.33
CA GLN A 33 -35.42 -7.28 12.57
C GLN A 33 -34.77 -8.57 13.06
N ASP A 34 -33.45 -8.55 13.24
CA ASP A 34 -32.81 -9.40 14.24
C ASP A 34 -31.79 -8.58 15.02
N LYS A 35 -31.70 -8.92 16.29
CA LYS A 35 -31.26 -8.13 17.42
C LYS A 35 -29.74 -7.99 17.44
N THR A 36 -29.32 -6.80 17.84
CA THR A 36 -28.22 -6.53 18.78
C THR A 36 -27.13 -7.60 18.88
N ASP A 37 -26.03 -7.36 18.18
CA ASP A 37 -24.76 -7.19 18.88
C ASP A 37 -23.93 -6.16 18.13
N SER A 38 -24.20 -4.89 18.43
CA SER A 38 -23.30 -3.79 18.07
C SER A 38 -22.03 -3.93 18.90
N SER A 39 -21.19 -4.90 18.55
CA SER A 39 -19.77 -4.82 18.88
C SER A 39 -19.23 -3.63 18.11
N GLN A 40 -19.35 -2.44 18.71
CA GLN A 40 -18.47 -1.33 18.43
C GLN A 40 -17.06 -1.82 18.74
N THR A 41 -16.42 -2.49 17.79
CA THR A 41 -14.97 -2.51 17.73
C THR A 41 -14.59 -1.05 17.54
N ASN A 42 -14.24 -0.38 18.65
CA ASN A 42 -13.45 0.83 18.62
C ASN A 42 -12.21 0.48 17.81
N THR A 43 -12.25 0.66 16.49
CA THR A 43 -11.11 0.50 15.61
C THR A 43 -10.19 1.67 15.93
N THR A 44 -9.44 1.56 17.02
CA THR A 44 -8.38 2.48 17.37
C THR A 44 -7.44 2.51 16.18
N ARG A 45 -7.44 3.59 15.39
CA ARG A 45 -6.51 3.71 14.29
C ARG A 45 -5.12 3.81 14.91
N VAL A 46 -4.29 2.79 14.69
CA VAL A 46 -3.02 2.59 15.39
C VAL A 46 -2.16 3.86 15.38
N PHE A 47 -2.19 4.60 14.27
CA PHE A 47 -1.35 5.77 14.02
C PHE A 47 -2.03 7.13 14.26
N GLU A 48 -3.22 7.18 14.88
CA GLU A 48 -3.85 8.45 15.26
C GLU A 48 -3.10 9.16 16.39
N THR A 49 -2.42 8.41 17.26
CA THR A 49 -1.64 8.95 18.38
C THR A 49 -0.15 8.71 18.21
N VAL A 50 0.63 9.69 18.68
CA VAL A 50 2.09 9.60 18.78
C VAL A 50 2.46 9.03 20.15
N PRO A 51 3.28 7.96 20.23
CA PRO A 51 3.71 7.40 21.51
C PRO A 51 4.70 8.32 22.24
N ASN A 52 4.69 8.29 23.59
CA ASN A 52 5.69 9.01 24.43
C ASN A 52 7.13 8.46 24.30
N GLY A 53 7.32 7.36 23.58
CA GLY A 53 8.62 6.74 23.29
C GLY A 53 8.68 6.27 21.83
N PHE A 54 8.97 4.99 21.61
CA PHE A 54 8.86 4.36 20.30
C PHE A 54 7.72 3.34 20.26
N ARG A 55 7.18 3.11 19.07
CA ARG A 55 6.23 2.03 18.76
C ARG A 55 6.87 1.14 17.70
N VAL A 56 6.80 -0.16 17.89
CA VAL A 56 7.19 -1.15 16.88
C VAL A 56 5.96 -1.89 16.43
N VAL A 57 5.78 -2.02 15.11
CA VAL A 57 4.72 -2.79 14.50
C VAL A 57 5.35 -3.82 13.59
N ILE A 58 5.07 -5.09 13.84
CA ILE A 58 5.41 -6.17 12.91
C ILE A 58 4.39 -6.11 11.78
N VAL A 59 4.83 -5.65 10.61
CA VAL A 59 3.99 -5.51 9.42
C VAL A 59 3.89 -6.87 8.71
N GLY A 60 5.01 -7.60 8.66
CA GLY A 60 5.07 -8.97 8.17
C GLY A 60 6.17 -9.74 8.88
N SER A 61 5.90 -11.03 9.13
CA SER A 61 6.73 -11.93 9.93
C SER A 61 7.04 -13.25 9.21
N GLY A 62 6.83 -13.29 7.89
CA GLY A 62 7.06 -14.45 7.04
C GLY A 62 8.54 -14.72 6.79
N ASN A 63 8.81 -15.55 5.79
CA ASN A 63 10.15 -15.98 5.38
C ASN A 63 10.20 -16.08 3.84
N PRO A 64 11.31 -16.55 3.22
CA PRO A 64 11.41 -16.64 1.76
C PRO A 64 10.30 -17.45 1.09
N LYS A 65 9.72 -18.43 1.80
CA LYS A 65 8.58 -19.19 1.29
C LYS A 65 7.32 -18.33 1.34
N THR A 66 6.69 -18.17 0.18
CA THR A 66 5.40 -17.49 0.07
C THR A 66 4.31 -18.33 0.71
N GLU A 67 3.57 -17.76 1.65
CA GLU A 67 2.47 -18.41 2.38
C GLU A 67 1.23 -17.53 2.40
N VAL A 68 0.05 -18.14 2.24
CA VAL A 68 -1.22 -17.43 2.25
C VAL A 68 -1.47 -16.88 3.65
N GLY A 69 -1.82 -15.60 3.76
CA GLY A 69 -2.17 -14.95 5.03
C GLY A 69 -0.98 -14.43 5.84
N HIS A 70 0.27 -14.66 5.39
CA HIS A 70 1.47 -14.17 6.06
C HIS A 70 2.21 -13.16 5.17
N GLY A 71 2.39 -11.92 5.66
CA GLY A 71 3.26 -10.94 5.02
C GLY A 71 4.73 -11.33 5.19
N ALA A 72 5.55 -11.11 4.17
CA ALA A 72 7.00 -11.34 4.24
C ALA A 72 7.68 -10.30 5.16
N PRO A 73 8.96 -10.47 5.55
CA PRO A 73 9.62 -9.62 6.54
C PRO A 73 9.43 -8.11 6.32
N SER A 74 8.81 -7.46 7.30
CA SER A 74 8.74 -6.01 7.39
C SER A 74 8.38 -5.55 8.80
N THR A 75 9.13 -4.59 9.32
CA THR A 75 8.91 -4.00 10.64
C THR A 75 8.88 -2.49 10.54
N LEU A 76 7.83 -1.88 11.07
CA LEU A 76 7.70 -0.44 11.18
C LEU A 76 8.11 0.01 12.59
N VAL A 77 9.03 0.96 12.67
CA VAL A 77 9.35 1.68 13.90
C VAL A 77 8.86 3.11 13.78
N GLN A 78 8.06 3.55 14.73
CA GLN A 78 7.65 4.93 14.89
C GLN A 78 8.38 5.53 16.09
N PHE A 79 9.00 6.69 15.88
CA PHE A 79 9.53 7.54 16.95
C PHE A 79 9.06 8.96 16.72
N LYS A 80 8.29 9.49 17.69
CA LYS A 80 7.54 10.75 17.52
C LYS A 80 6.64 10.68 16.26
N ASP A 81 6.72 11.69 15.40
CA ASP A 81 5.99 11.85 14.15
C ASP A 81 6.68 11.16 12.95
N LYS A 82 7.79 10.47 13.17
CA LYS A 82 8.60 9.84 12.12
C LYS A 82 8.39 8.34 12.05
N TYR A 83 8.39 7.83 10.83
CA TYR A 83 8.26 6.42 10.50
C TYR A 83 9.53 5.91 9.82
N PHE A 84 10.01 4.77 10.31
CA PHE A 84 11.17 4.04 9.81
C PHE A 84 10.72 2.62 9.46
N LEU A 85 10.75 2.29 8.17
CA LEU A 85 10.40 0.96 7.70
C LEU A 85 11.67 0.12 7.51
N VAL A 86 11.77 -0.98 8.24
CA VAL A 86 12.86 -1.96 8.10
C VAL A 86 12.33 -3.12 7.27
N ASP A 87 12.91 -3.28 6.08
CA ASP A 87 12.47 -4.19 5.03
C ASP A 87 11.04 -3.95 4.52
N SER A 88 10.77 -4.38 3.30
CA SER A 88 9.48 -4.29 2.62
C SER A 88 9.26 -5.54 1.78
N GLY A 89 9.09 -6.66 2.46
CA GLY A 89 8.64 -7.91 1.86
C GLY A 89 7.22 -7.84 1.29
N ALA A 90 6.84 -8.85 0.51
CA ALA A 90 5.49 -9.00 -0.04
C ALA A 90 4.38 -8.67 0.98
N ASN A 91 3.37 -7.91 0.52
CA ASN A 91 2.21 -7.43 1.28
C ASN A 91 2.45 -6.31 2.32
N THR A 92 3.65 -5.73 2.38
CA THR A 92 3.97 -4.63 3.31
C THR A 92 3.04 -3.42 3.13
N THR A 93 2.96 -2.89 1.90
CA THR A 93 2.22 -1.67 1.55
C THR A 93 0.72 -1.83 1.83
N SER A 94 0.13 -2.94 1.40
CA SER A 94 -1.29 -3.21 1.62
C SER A 94 -1.62 -3.41 3.11
N THR A 95 -0.70 -3.98 3.88
CA THR A 95 -0.87 -4.14 5.34
C THR A 95 -0.78 -2.80 6.06
N LEU A 96 0.18 -1.95 5.71
CA LEU A 96 0.30 -0.59 6.27
C LEU A 96 -0.96 0.24 6.00
N LEU A 97 -1.49 0.18 4.78
CA LEU A 97 -2.74 0.85 4.42
C LEU A 97 -3.93 0.35 5.25
N LYS A 98 -4.04 -0.98 5.46
CA LYS A 98 -5.09 -1.57 6.32
C LYS A 98 -4.97 -1.10 7.77
N LEU A 99 -3.75 -0.86 8.26
CA LEU A 99 -3.49 -0.32 9.59
C LEU A 99 -3.70 1.21 9.67
N GLY A 100 -4.06 1.86 8.55
CA GLY A 100 -4.31 3.29 8.48
C GLY A 100 -3.04 4.15 8.35
N LEU A 101 -1.91 3.58 7.94
CA LEU A 101 -0.69 4.32 7.62
C LEU A 101 -0.49 4.41 6.10
N PRO A 102 -0.77 5.56 5.48
CA PRO A 102 -0.53 5.72 4.05
C PRO A 102 0.96 5.85 3.74
N ALA A 103 1.37 5.31 2.58
CA ALA A 103 2.78 5.15 2.22
C ALA A 103 3.55 6.48 2.15
N GLU A 104 2.88 7.60 1.86
CA GLU A 104 3.51 8.91 1.79
C GLU A 104 4.03 9.43 3.15
N LYS A 105 3.57 8.85 4.27
CA LYS A 105 4.07 9.19 5.62
C LYS A 105 5.41 8.54 5.94
N ILE A 106 5.81 7.50 5.20
CA ILE A 106 7.04 6.76 5.44
C ILE A 106 8.15 7.38 4.59
N THR A 107 9.02 8.16 5.24
CA THR A 107 10.14 8.87 4.59
C THR A 107 11.49 8.26 4.85
N ASN A 108 11.57 7.22 5.70
CA ASN A 108 12.82 6.55 6.07
C ASN A 108 12.66 5.05 5.91
N MET A 109 13.58 4.45 5.17
CA MET A 109 13.55 3.03 4.88
C MET A 109 14.96 2.44 4.97
N LEU A 110 15.02 1.26 5.58
CA LEU A 110 16.24 0.51 5.81
C LEU A 110 16.05 -0.90 5.26
N PHE A 111 16.95 -1.33 4.39
CA PHE A 111 17.04 -2.74 4.02
C PHE A 111 18.12 -3.43 4.84
N THR A 112 17.80 -4.58 5.39
CA THR A 112 18.77 -5.44 6.07
C THR A 112 19.72 -6.10 5.06
N HIS A 113 19.18 -6.59 3.95
CA HIS A 113 19.91 -7.15 2.82
C HIS A 113 19.02 -7.12 1.56
N GLN A 114 19.36 -7.86 0.50
CA GLN A 114 18.73 -7.74 -0.83
C GLN A 114 18.07 -9.02 -1.33
N HIS A 115 17.55 -9.87 -0.43
CA HIS A 115 16.65 -10.93 -0.84
C HIS A 115 15.25 -10.40 -1.11
N VAL A 116 14.54 -11.09 -2.02
CA VAL A 116 13.23 -10.66 -2.52
C VAL A 116 12.15 -10.66 -1.44
N ASP A 117 12.24 -11.54 -0.44
CA ASP A 117 11.34 -11.54 0.70
C ASP A 117 11.54 -10.34 1.62
N HIS A 118 12.65 -9.61 1.51
CA HIS A 118 12.92 -8.38 2.24
C HIS A 118 12.72 -7.10 1.41
N ASN A 119 12.68 -7.17 0.08
CA ASN A 119 12.56 -5.98 -0.79
C ASN A 119 11.46 -6.05 -1.86
N GLY A 120 10.75 -7.18 -1.96
CA GLY A 120 9.84 -7.46 -3.07
C GLY A 120 8.65 -6.51 -3.20
N ASP A 121 8.23 -5.84 -2.12
CA ASP A 121 7.12 -4.89 -2.13
C ASP A 121 7.57 -3.42 -2.17
N PHE A 122 8.88 -3.18 -2.23
CA PHE A 122 9.45 -1.83 -2.24
C PHE A 122 8.85 -0.94 -3.32
N TRP A 123 8.65 -1.47 -4.52
CA TRP A 123 8.15 -0.68 -5.65
C TRP A 123 6.70 -0.25 -5.46
N ASN A 124 5.87 -1.07 -4.80
CA ASN A 124 4.51 -0.70 -4.43
C ASN A 124 4.53 0.43 -3.38
N LEU A 125 5.36 0.31 -2.35
CA LEU A 125 5.53 1.37 -1.35
C LEU A 125 6.03 2.68 -1.98
N PHE A 126 6.97 2.56 -2.93
CA PHE A 126 7.56 3.71 -3.60
C PHE A 126 6.53 4.48 -4.43
N ILE A 127 5.80 3.77 -5.29
CA ILE A 127 4.82 4.36 -6.23
C ILE A 127 3.59 4.88 -5.48
N ASP A 128 3.11 4.15 -4.47
CA ASP A 128 1.96 4.54 -3.66
C ASP A 128 2.29 5.79 -2.83
N GLY A 129 3.50 5.84 -2.26
CA GLY A 129 3.97 7.02 -1.54
C GLY A 129 4.11 8.26 -2.42
N TRP A 130 4.39 8.13 -3.72
CA TRP A 130 4.43 9.27 -4.64
C TRP A 130 3.03 9.75 -5.05
N GLN A 131 2.08 8.82 -5.24
CA GLN A 131 0.73 9.10 -5.75
C GLN A 131 -0.28 9.53 -4.68
N GLY A 132 0.03 9.36 -3.39
CA GLY A 132 -0.87 9.74 -2.29
C GLY A 132 -1.25 11.22 -2.27
N PRO A 133 -2.31 11.62 -1.53
CA PRO A 133 -2.86 12.98 -1.55
C PRO A 133 -1.87 14.11 -1.27
N THR A 134 -0.87 13.85 -0.42
CA THR A 134 0.20 14.82 -0.14
C THR A 134 1.49 14.57 -0.93
N GLY A 135 1.60 13.42 -1.61
CA GLY A 135 2.71 13.00 -2.46
C GLY A 135 4.09 13.12 -1.81
N ARG A 136 4.68 12.00 -1.38
CA ARG A 136 6.02 11.99 -0.78
C ARG A 136 7.08 12.53 -1.76
N ARG A 137 7.91 13.46 -1.30
CA ARG A 137 8.91 14.17 -2.12
C ARG A 137 10.33 13.62 -1.99
N SER A 138 10.60 12.87 -0.94
CA SER A 138 11.89 12.23 -0.70
C SER A 138 11.71 10.88 -0.01
N LEU A 139 12.65 9.96 -0.24
CA LEU A 139 12.79 8.73 0.52
C LEU A 139 14.24 8.61 0.97
N ASN A 140 14.47 8.59 2.27
CA ASN A 140 15.78 8.22 2.80
C ASN A 140 15.89 6.71 2.74
N LEU A 141 16.79 6.21 1.89
CA LEU A 141 17.02 4.78 1.72
C LEU A 141 18.42 4.42 2.24
N SER A 142 18.47 3.47 3.17
CA SER A 142 19.72 2.93 3.70
C SER A 142 19.76 1.43 3.54
N VAL A 143 20.95 0.87 3.28
CA VAL A 143 21.18 -0.58 3.27
C VAL A 143 22.17 -0.88 4.38
N LEU A 144 21.76 -1.71 5.35
CA LEU A 144 22.60 -2.14 6.45
C LEU A 144 23.60 -3.18 5.92
N LYS A 145 24.80 -2.75 5.58
CA LYS A 145 25.83 -3.68 5.09
C LYS A 145 26.57 -4.34 6.26
N SER A 146 26.54 -5.67 6.29
CA SER A 146 27.64 -6.46 6.87
C SER A 146 28.82 -6.45 5.88
N LYS A 147 30.06 -6.49 6.37
CA LYS A 147 31.28 -6.43 5.55
C LYS A 147 31.43 -7.57 4.53
N SER A 148 30.67 -8.65 4.68
CA SER A 148 30.54 -9.73 3.69
C SER A 148 29.12 -9.75 3.12
N PHE A 149 29.00 -9.39 1.84
CA PHE A 149 27.77 -9.60 1.08
C PHE A 149 27.89 -10.96 0.37
N MET A 150 27.27 -11.99 0.95
CA MET A 150 26.96 -13.23 0.25
C MET A 150 25.45 -13.25 0.01
N ILE A 151 25.05 -13.52 -1.23
CA ILE A 151 23.68 -13.89 -1.55
C ILE A 151 23.52 -15.31 -1.00
N GLN A 152 22.81 -15.47 0.11
CA GLN A 152 22.56 -16.78 0.72
C GLN A 152 21.27 -17.31 0.10
N LEU A 153 21.38 -18.18 -0.91
CA LEU A 153 20.24 -18.86 -1.51
C LEU A 153 19.47 -19.71 -0.49
#